data_AF-R1F5V6-F1
#
_entry.id   AF-R1F5V6-F1
#
_cell.length_a   1.000
_cell.length_b   1.000
_cell.length_c   1.000
_cell.angle_alpha   90.00
_cell.angle_beta   90.00
_cell.angle_gamma   90.00
#
_symmetry.space_group_name_H-M   'P 1'
#
loop_
_entity.id
_entity.type
_entity.pdbx_description
1 polymer ?
#
loop_
_entity_poly.entity_id
_entity_poly.type
_entity_poly.pdbx_seq_one_letter_code
_entity_poly.pdbx_strand_id
1 'polypeptide(L)'
;MHAHASWYALQLSAVLLWWALIKRMTGKHLYSLCSSSVITRPSWLSREALTLLVSHKRQIFLALPAALAAGAFAGQHALVRLLVALVVSLYHLSESSHTNRHGEYPVLYTAWAMVLPASFAHAASMGVAIHFVLSCGIAKCMVGGPRAWVFGGTMRTYLEVYGQSTSSKPLVRGLNRLLARRASTMIGASTLLLECVAVPLTLLLPGVWGMVGLHVGIALAMSLNVGLVFLTTLPTYVHGFSCDARVGSAEWRASPRAAQARKVLGLMRGGMGSKAERIARLTMTGRTRLVLATREAAQQDLVGTRSGAFGAKDAPAGHAVHDSILRATGFTLLHDNLVDAFDLPADAAARGADGGAAPAAKDAAAREAAELEMMRRLLMRLERWLARERRLLEASSARPLERAYFVLLDGDKTRVAKVLADAA
;
A
#
# COMPACT_ATOMS: atom_id res chain seq x y z
N MET A 1 26.02 22.56 -5.58
CA MET A 1 25.32 22.38 -6.88
C MET A 1 25.09 20.92 -7.26
N HIS A 2 26.04 20.00 -7.03
CA HIS A 2 25.92 18.61 -7.48
C HIS A 2 24.78 17.79 -6.83
N ALA A 3 24.29 18.18 -5.65
CA ALA A 3 23.28 17.43 -4.90
C ALA A 3 21.94 17.24 -5.64
N HIS A 4 21.43 18.29 -6.31
CA HIS A 4 20.15 18.17 -7.05
C HIS A 4 20.32 17.30 -8.30
N ALA A 5 21.33 17.62 -9.12
CA ALA A 5 21.59 16.94 -10.38
C ALA A 5 21.85 15.44 -10.15
N SER A 6 22.59 15.07 -9.10
CA SER A 6 22.87 13.67 -8.77
C SER A 6 21.60 12.93 -8.37
N TRP A 7 20.70 13.52 -7.57
CA TRP A 7 19.44 12.88 -7.22
C TRP A 7 18.56 12.66 -8.46
N TYR A 8 18.37 13.70 -9.29
CA TYR A 8 17.56 13.58 -10.50
C TYR A 8 18.13 12.53 -11.47
N ALA A 9 19.45 12.47 -11.66
CA ALA A 9 20.11 11.47 -12.51
C ALA A 9 19.96 10.05 -11.98
N LEU A 10 20.13 9.85 -10.67
CA LEU A 10 19.91 8.56 -10.01
C LEU A 10 18.44 8.14 -10.10
N GLN A 11 17.51 9.07 -9.89
CA GLN A 11 16.07 8.83 -9.98
C GLN A 11 15.65 8.50 -11.42
N LEU A 12 16.16 9.22 -12.42
CA LEU A 12 15.95 8.91 -13.83
C LEU A 12 16.42 7.49 -14.14
N SER A 13 17.64 7.15 -13.72
CA SER A 13 18.23 5.83 -13.96
C SER A 13 17.39 4.72 -13.32
N ALA A 14 16.96 4.91 -12.07
CA ALA A 14 16.11 3.96 -11.36
C ALA A 14 14.74 3.77 -12.04
N VAL A 15 14.10 4.87 -12.49
CA VAL A 15 12.82 4.84 -13.20
C VAL A 15 12.95 4.13 -14.55
N LEU A 16 13.96 4.46 -15.35
CA LEU A 16 14.20 3.84 -16.65
C LEU A 16 14.50 2.34 -16.52
N LEU A 17 15.35 1.98 -15.57
CA LEU A 17 15.67 0.57 -15.29
C LEU A 17 14.43 -0.19 -14.85
N TRP A 18 13.63 0.38 -13.95
CA TRP A 18 12.37 -0.21 -13.51
C TRP A 18 11.39 -0.43 -14.67
N TRP A 19 11.22 0.59 -15.52
CA TRP A 19 10.35 0.50 -16.70
C TRP A 19 10.80 -0.57 -17.70
N ALA A 20 12.10 -0.65 -17.96
CA ALA A 20 12.68 -1.65 -18.85
C ALA A 20 12.45 -3.07 -18.30
N LEU A 21 12.71 -3.27 -17.00
CA LEU A 21 12.49 -4.55 -16.32
C LEU A 21 11.02 -4.96 -16.36
N ILE A 22 10.10 -4.05 -16.03
CA ILE A 22 8.66 -4.30 -16.09
C ILE A 22 8.20 -4.63 -17.50
N LYS A 23 8.64 -3.88 -18.51
CA LYS A 23 8.29 -4.14 -19.91
C LYS A 23 8.80 -5.50 -20.36
N ARG A 24 10.04 -5.86 -20.01
CA ARG A 24 10.64 -7.16 -20.31
C ARG A 24 9.90 -8.32 -19.64
N MET A 25 9.53 -8.16 -18.37
CA MET A 25 8.90 -9.23 -17.58
C MET A 25 7.41 -9.43 -17.92
N THR A 26 6.70 -8.38 -18.32
CA THR A 26 5.24 -8.41 -18.48
C THR A 26 4.77 -8.24 -19.92
N GLY A 27 5.65 -7.82 -20.84
CA GLY A 27 5.29 -7.39 -22.19
C GLY A 27 4.51 -6.07 -22.26
N LYS A 28 4.12 -5.49 -21.11
CA LYS A 28 3.25 -4.31 -21.01
C LYS A 28 4.02 -3.09 -20.53
N HIS A 29 3.56 -1.90 -20.91
CA HIS A 29 4.11 -0.65 -20.38
C HIS A 29 3.62 -0.40 -18.94
N LEU A 30 4.42 0.30 -18.12
CA LEU A 30 4.09 0.54 -16.72
C LEU A 30 2.71 1.23 -16.55
N TYR A 31 2.41 2.27 -17.32
CA TYR A 31 1.10 2.95 -17.25
C TYR A 31 -0.09 2.02 -17.54
N SER A 32 0.12 0.96 -18.33
CA SER A 32 -0.90 -0.05 -18.60
C SER A 32 -1.08 -1.01 -17.42
N LEU A 33 -0.01 -1.30 -16.67
CA LEU A 33 -0.08 -2.09 -15.44
C LEU A 33 -0.63 -1.28 -14.25
N CYS A 34 -0.39 0.02 -14.23
CA CYS A 34 -1.04 0.98 -13.32
C CYS A 34 -2.46 1.33 -13.77
N SER A 35 -3.17 0.39 -14.40
CA SER A 35 -4.59 0.51 -14.70
C SER A 35 -5.34 -0.46 -13.80
N SER A 36 -6.29 0.08 -13.06
CA SER A 36 -7.20 -0.71 -12.22
C SER A 36 -8.63 -0.37 -12.57
N SER A 37 -9.53 -1.30 -12.30
CA SER A 37 -10.97 -1.11 -12.41
C SER A 37 -11.52 -0.13 -11.35
N VAL A 38 -10.73 0.20 -10.33
CA VAL A 38 -11.07 1.18 -9.29
C VAL A 38 -10.02 2.27 -9.20
N ILE A 39 -10.45 3.48 -8.88
CA ILE A 39 -9.62 4.66 -8.68
C ILE A 39 -9.92 5.24 -7.30
N THR A 40 -8.88 5.53 -6.52
CA THR A 40 -9.00 6.20 -5.24
C THR A 40 -8.80 7.70 -5.42
N ARG A 41 -9.79 8.50 -5.00
CA ARG A 41 -9.77 9.95 -5.01
C ARG A 41 -9.26 10.51 -3.67
N PRO A 42 -8.28 11.43 -3.66
CA PRO A 42 -7.99 12.25 -2.48
C PRO A 42 -9.20 13.10 -2.08
N SER A 43 -9.46 13.27 -0.79
CA SER A 43 -10.63 14.03 -0.30
C SER A 43 -10.67 15.48 -0.77
N TRP A 44 -9.51 16.09 -0.98
CA TRP A 44 -9.38 17.48 -1.46
C TRP A 44 -9.49 17.63 -2.99
N LEU A 45 -9.43 16.53 -3.75
CA LEU A 45 -9.44 16.58 -5.21
C LEU A 45 -10.86 16.35 -5.74
N SER A 46 -11.33 17.21 -6.64
CA SER A 46 -12.63 17.01 -7.31
C SER A 46 -12.58 15.77 -8.20
N ARG A 47 -13.74 15.16 -8.44
CA ARG A 47 -13.84 13.98 -9.31
C ARG A 47 -13.46 14.34 -10.75
N GLU A 48 -13.87 15.50 -11.20
CA GLU A 48 -13.65 16.01 -12.55
C GLU A 48 -12.15 16.20 -12.82
N ALA A 49 -11.41 16.76 -11.85
CA ALA A 49 -9.95 16.89 -11.94
C ALA A 49 -9.25 15.52 -11.95
N LEU A 50 -9.71 14.57 -11.15
CA LEU A 50 -9.17 13.22 -11.15
C LEU A 50 -9.44 12.50 -12.49
N THR A 51 -10.65 12.62 -13.05
CA THR A 51 -10.99 12.04 -14.36
C THR A 51 -10.12 12.64 -15.46
N LEU A 52 -9.90 13.97 -15.44
CA LEU A 52 -8.98 14.62 -16.37
C LEU A 52 -7.56 14.08 -16.23
N LEU A 53 -7.04 13.95 -15.01
CA LEU A 53 -5.72 13.39 -14.74
C LEU A 53 -5.58 11.96 -15.29
N VAL A 54 -6.60 11.12 -15.04
CA VAL A 54 -6.63 9.72 -15.46
C VAL A 54 -6.67 9.60 -16.98
N SER A 55 -7.43 10.47 -17.66
CA SER A 55 -7.48 10.51 -19.14
C SER A 55 -6.12 10.85 -19.77
N HIS A 56 -5.25 11.58 -19.06
CA HIS A 56 -3.90 11.96 -19.49
C HIS A 56 -2.79 11.09 -18.87
N LYS A 57 -3.14 9.95 -18.27
CA LYS A 57 -2.19 9.09 -17.57
C LYS A 57 -0.97 8.73 -18.41
N ARG A 58 -1.16 8.38 -19.69
CA ARG A 58 -0.05 8.00 -20.57
C ARG A 58 0.97 9.14 -20.71
N GLN A 59 0.48 10.36 -20.93
CA GLN A 59 1.28 11.56 -21.09
C GLN A 59 2.03 11.89 -19.78
N ILE A 60 1.34 11.81 -18.65
CA ILE A 60 1.95 12.04 -17.32
C ILE A 60 3.10 11.05 -17.06
N PHE A 61 2.89 9.76 -17.36
CA PHE A 61 3.95 8.77 -17.21
C PHE A 61 5.14 9.11 -18.11
N LEU A 62 4.91 9.38 -19.40
CA LEU A 62 5.98 9.73 -20.34
C LEU A 62 6.71 11.05 -20.01
N ALA A 63 6.02 11.99 -19.36
CA ALA A 63 6.61 13.25 -18.91
C ALA A 63 7.60 13.06 -17.76
N LEU A 64 7.45 12.01 -16.94
CA LEU A 64 8.30 11.80 -15.77
C LEU A 64 9.79 11.66 -16.13
N PRO A 65 10.24 10.76 -17.03
CA PRO A 65 11.64 10.69 -17.42
C PRO A 65 12.17 11.99 -18.03
N ALA A 66 11.36 12.69 -18.83
CA ALA A 66 11.75 13.97 -19.43
C ALA A 66 11.98 15.06 -18.36
N ALA A 67 11.09 15.14 -17.37
CA ALA A 67 11.24 16.05 -16.24
C ALA A 67 12.48 15.70 -15.40
N LEU A 68 12.71 14.42 -15.08
CA LEU A 68 13.89 14.00 -14.34
C LEU A 68 15.19 14.28 -15.11
N ALA A 69 15.20 14.11 -16.44
CA ALA A 69 16.32 14.50 -17.28
C ALA A 69 16.57 16.02 -17.23
N ALA A 70 15.52 16.83 -17.37
CA ALA A 70 15.63 18.28 -17.22
C ALA A 70 16.19 18.68 -15.84
N GLY A 71 15.75 18.02 -14.76
CA GLY A 71 16.30 18.19 -13.42
C GLY A 71 17.79 17.80 -13.33
N ALA A 72 18.21 16.74 -14.01
CA ALA A 72 19.61 16.30 -14.03
C ALA A 72 20.52 17.32 -14.73
N PHE A 73 20.08 17.92 -15.85
CA PHE A 73 20.87 18.88 -16.62
C PHE A 73 20.76 20.33 -16.13
N ALA A 74 19.60 20.73 -15.60
CA ALA A 74 19.27 22.11 -15.29
C ALA A 74 18.75 22.31 -13.84
N GLY A 75 19.03 21.35 -12.94
CA GLY A 75 18.61 21.37 -11.54
C GLY A 75 19.19 22.48 -10.69
N GLN A 76 20.09 23.32 -11.21
CA GLN A 76 20.50 24.56 -10.57
C GLN A 76 19.39 25.63 -10.57
N HIS A 77 18.46 25.57 -11.54
CA HIS A 77 17.39 26.56 -11.66
C HIS A 77 16.18 26.18 -10.80
N ALA A 78 15.74 27.08 -9.93
CA ALA A 78 14.59 26.84 -9.04
C ALA A 78 13.31 26.49 -9.80
N LEU A 79 13.06 27.15 -10.94
CA LEU A 79 11.90 26.88 -11.79
C LEU A 79 11.92 25.45 -12.34
N VAL A 80 13.06 24.95 -12.81
CA VAL A 80 13.19 23.56 -13.28
C VAL A 80 12.84 22.60 -12.15
N ARG A 81 13.40 22.80 -10.96
CA ARG A 81 13.14 21.93 -9.81
C ARG A 81 11.67 21.91 -9.40
N LEU A 82 11.01 23.07 -9.42
CA LEU A 82 9.57 23.20 -9.19
C LEU A 82 8.76 22.43 -10.24
N LEU A 83 9.08 22.58 -11.52
CA LEU A 83 8.42 21.85 -12.61
C LEU A 83 8.59 20.34 -12.47
N VAL A 84 9.79 19.86 -12.10
CA VAL A 84 10.01 18.43 -11.83
C VAL A 84 9.17 17.96 -10.66
N ALA A 85 9.13 18.70 -9.55
CA ALA A 85 8.30 18.36 -8.38
C ALA A 85 6.81 18.28 -8.73
N LEU A 86 6.31 19.18 -9.59
CA LEU A 86 4.93 19.14 -10.10
C LEU A 86 4.67 17.91 -10.98
N VAL A 87 5.57 17.58 -11.91
CA VAL A 87 5.42 16.38 -12.76
C VAL A 87 5.47 15.10 -11.92
N VAL A 88 6.37 15.01 -10.94
CA VAL A 88 6.43 13.89 -9.98
C VAL A 88 5.12 13.82 -9.16
N SER A 89 4.55 14.96 -8.77
CA SER A 89 3.26 15.02 -8.06
C SER A 89 2.11 14.49 -8.91
N LEU A 90 2.03 14.88 -10.19
CA LEU A 90 1.02 14.38 -11.12
C LEU A 90 1.19 12.89 -11.39
N TYR A 91 2.42 12.43 -11.58
CA TYR A 91 2.75 11.00 -11.73
C TYR A 91 2.32 10.22 -10.50
N HIS A 92 2.74 10.66 -9.31
CA HIS A 92 2.41 10.00 -8.05
C HIS A 92 0.91 9.97 -7.81
N LEU A 93 0.21 11.09 -8.03
CA LEU A 93 -1.24 11.16 -7.90
C LEU A 93 -1.94 10.19 -8.85
N SER A 94 -1.51 10.13 -10.12
CA SER A 94 -2.07 9.20 -11.11
C SER A 94 -1.81 7.73 -10.75
N GLU A 95 -0.58 7.41 -10.37
CA GLU A 95 -0.16 6.05 -9.99
C GLU A 95 -0.87 5.59 -8.72
N SER A 96 -0.77 6.35 -7.63
CA SER A 96 -1.33 5.99 -6.33
C SER A 96 -2.85 5.93 -6.35
N SER A 97 -3.54 6.75 -7.15
CA SER A 97 -4.98 6.64 -7.34
C SER A 97 -5.37 5.31 -7.97
N HIS A 98 -4.54 4.76 -8.86
CA HIS A 98 -4.82 3.51 -9.56
C HIS A 98 -4.27 2.26 -8.90
N THR A 99 -3.22 2.34 -8.09
CA THR A 99 -2.57 1.16 -7.51
C THR A 99 -2.70 1.10 -6.00
N ASN A 100 -3.02 2.22 -5.35
CA ASN A 100 -2.91 2.44 -3.91
C ASN A 100 -1.53 2.11 -3.35
N ARG A 101 -0.49 2.12 -4.18
CA ARG A 101 0.87 1.94 -3.71
C ARG A 101 1.30 3.19 -2.95
N HIS A 102 1.88 2.97 -1.80
CA HIS A 102 2.49 4.03 -0.98
C HIS A 102 4.02 4.06 -1.11
N GLY A 103 4.58 3.16 -1.94
CA GLY A 103 6.02 3.05 -2.13
C GLY A 103 6.65 4.31 -2.73
N GLU A 104 5.91 5.11 -3.52
CA GLU A 104 6.47 6.26 -4.24
C GLU A 104 6.41 7.59 -3.45
N TYR A 105 5.80 7.62 -2.26
CA TYR A 105 5.75 8.85 -1.45
C TYR A 105 7.15 9.41 -1.10
N PRO A 106 8.16 8.60 -0.73
CA PRO A 106 9.52 9.11 -0.53
C PRO A 106 10.03 9.90 -1.74
N VAL A 107 9.79 9.41 -2.96
CA VAL A 107 10.19 10.09 -4.20
C VAL A 107 9.45 11.42 -4.35
N LEU A 108 8.15 11.44 -4.09
CA LEU A 108 7.33 12.67 -4.11
C LEU A 108 7.87 13.73 -3.15
N TYR A 109 8.03 13.38 -1.87
CA TYR A 109 8.48 14.33 -0.86
C TYR A 109 9.91 14.79 -1.10
N THR A 110 10.77 13.91 -1.62
CA THR A 110 12.15 14.27 -1.97
C THR A 110 12.19 15.20 -3.20
N ALA A 111 11.33 15.00 -4.20
CA ALA A 111 11.21 15.93 -5.31
C ALA A 111 10.86 17.36 -4.85
N TRP A 112 9.99 17.50 -3.85
CA TRP A 112 9.69 18.77 -3.22
C TRP A 112 10.84 19.29 -2.35
N ALA A 113 11.54 18.42 -1.62
CA ALA A 113 12.76 18.79 -0.90
C ALA A 113 13.81 19.39 -1.84
N MET A 114 13.93 18.86 -3.07
CA MET A 114 14.86 19.38 -4.06
C MET A 114 14.59 20.84 -4.44
N VAL A 115 13.39 21.38 -4.26
CA VAL A 115 13.10 22.81 -4.52
C VAL A 115 13.89 23.75 -3.59
N LEU A 116 14.24 23.29 -2.39
CA LEU A 116 14.99 24.05 -1.38
C LEU A 116 16.46 24.27 -1.78
N PRO A 117 17.19 25.23 -1.19
CA PRO A 117 18.64 25.31 -1.38
C PRO A 117 19.34 23.98 -1.06
N ALA A 118 20.46 23.69 -1.74
CA ALA A 118 21.07 22.35 -1.73
C ALA A 118 21.36 21.79 -0.32
N SER A 119 21.78 22.65 0.62
CA SER A 119 22.05 22.25 2.01
C SER A 119 20.77 21.80 2.73
N PHE A 120 19.65 22.50 2.52
CA PHE A 120 18.34 22.14 3.07
C PHE A 120 17.69 20.98 2.33
N ALA A 121 17.86 20.87 1.01
CA ALA A 121 17.31 19.79 0.21
C ALA A 121 17.81 18.42 0.68
N HIS A 122 19.12 18.33 0.97
CA HIS A 122 19.75 17.11 1.46
C HIS A 122 19.22 16.71 2.85
N ALA A 123 19.16 17.66 3.79
CA ALA A 123 18.65 17.42 5.13
C ALA A 123 17.15 17.07 5.14
N ALA A 124 16.33 17.77 4.34
CA ALA A 124 14.92 17.43 4.17
C ALA A 124 14.73 16.02 3.60
N SER A 125 15.55 15.62 2.62
CA SER A 125 15.54 14.25 2.06
C SER A 125 15.92 13.19 3.08
N MET A 126 16.88 13.48 3.97
CA MET A 126 17.20 12.63 5.12
C MET A 126 15.97 12.45 6.02
N GLY A 127 15.27 13.55 6.31
CA GLY A 127 14.04 13.52 7.11
C GLY A 127 12.94 12.68 6.47
N VAL A 128 12.76 12.80 5.14
CA VAL A 128 11.85 11.96 4.36
C VAL A 128 12.23 10.48 4.45
N ALA A 129 13.50 10.14 4.21
CA ALA A 129 13.99 8.76 4.28
C ALA A 129 13.72 8.14 5.66
N ILE A 130 14.08 8.85 6.73
CA ILE A 130 13.85 8.40 8.12
C ILE A 130 12.37 8.26 8.41
N HIS A 131 11.56 9.26 8.02
CA HIS A 131 10.13 9.27 8.28
C HIS A 131 9.43 8.05 7.68
N PHE A 132 9.67 7.75 6.41
CA PHE A 132 8.97 6.65 5.74
C PHE A 132 9.38 5.30 6.27
N VAL A 133 10.67 5.11 6.55
CA VAL A 133 11.16 3.83 7.07
C VAL A 133 10.70 3.62 8.51
N LEU A 134 10.75 4.66 9.35
CA LEU A 134 10.18 4.62 10.70
C LEU A 134 8.67 4.36 10.68
N SER A 135 7.93 5.02 9.78
CA SER A 135 6.49 4.84 9.65
C SER A 135 6.13 3.40 9.27
N CYS A 136 6.93 2.75 8.43
CA CYS A 136 6.79 1.32 8.14
C CYS A 136 6.95 0.46 9.41
N GLY A 137 7.99 0.71 10.21
CA GLY A 137 8.22 -0.02 11.46
C GLY A 137 7.09 0.17 12.48
N ILE A 138 6.64 1.41 12.63
CA ILE A 138 5.53 1.73 13.54
C ILE A 138 4.22 1.13 13.04
N ALA A 139 3.94 1.16 11.74
CA ALA A 139 2.77 0.50 11.17
C ALA A 139 2.78 -1.01 11.44
N LYS A 140 3.93 -1.68 11.39
CA LYS A 140 4.06 -3.09 11.77
C LYS A 140 3.75 -3.32 13.24
N CYS A 141 4.30 -2.48 14.11
CA CYS A 141 4.02 -2.53 15.55
C CYS A 141 2.53 -2.28 15.86
N MET A 142 1.87 -1.36 15.15
CA MET A 142 0.45 -1.06 15.37
C MET A 142 -0.46 -2.16 14.82
N VAL A 143 -0.26 -2.54 13.56
CA VAL A 143 -1.14 -3.51 12.89
C VAL A 143 -0.91 -4.90 13.43
N GLY A 144 0.33 -5.36 13.52
CA GLY A 144 0.65 -6.70 14.02
C GLY A 144 0.69 -6.79 15.54
N GLY A 145 0.99 -5.70 16.24
CA GLY A 145 1.54 -5.79 17.59
C GLY A 145 3.04 -6.14 17.52
N PRO A 146 3.90 -5.55 18.37
CA PRO A 146 5.35 -5.78 18.31
C PRO A 146 5.70 -7.26 18.53
N ARG A 147 4.95 -7.97 19.40
CA ARG A 147 5.14 -9.40 19.63
C ARG A 147 4.72 -10.23 18.42
N ALA A 148 3.48 -10.12 17.95
CA ALA A 148 2.99 -11.02 16.90
C ALA A 148 3.65 -10.76 15.54
N TRP A 149 4.15 -9.55 15.26
CA TRP A 149 4.95 -9.32 14.06
C TRP A 149 6.31 -10.04 14.08
N VAL A 150 6.92 -10.14 15.26
CA VAL A 150 8.18 -10.90 15.46
C VAL A 150 7.92 -12.40 15.39
N PHE A 151 6.79 -12.88 15.89
CA PHE A 151 6.45 -14.30 15.80
C PHE A 151 6.04 -14.67 14.37
N GLY A 152 6.71 -15.67 13.79
CA GLY A 152 6.62 -15.99 12.36
C GLY A 152 5.23 -16.30 11.78
N GLY A 153 4.16 -16.39 12.58
CA GLY A 153 2.79 -16.61 12.12
C GLY A 153 2.29 -15.49 11.19
N THR A 154 2.34 -14.23 11.63
CA THR A 154 1.86 -13.09 10.82
C THR A 154 2.68 -12.91 9.56
N MET A 155 4.01 -12.98 9.66
CA MET A 155 4.92 -12.88 8.51
C MET A 155 4.71 -14.05 7.52
N ARG A 156 4.44 -15.27 8.02
CA ARG A 156 4.13 -16.42 7.17
C ARG A 156 2.82 -16.21 6.43
N THR A 157 1.74 -15.82 7.11
CA THR A 157 0.46 -15.50 6.44
C THR A 157 0.64 -14.40 5.40
N TYR A 158 1.41 -13.36 5.72
CA TYR A 158 1.73 -12.30 4.77
C TYR A 158 2.45 -12.85 3.53
N LEU A 159 3.53 -13.62 3.72
CA LEU A 159 4.28 -14.23 2.60
C LEU A 159 3.44 -15.23 1.80
N GLU A 160 2.52 -15.96 2.44
CA GLU A 160 1.57 -16.85 1.78
C GLU A 160 0.56 -16.08 0.91
N VAL A 161 -0.02 -15.00 1.44
CA VAL A 161 -0.92 -14.11 0.69
C VAL A 161 -0.19 -13.47 -0.50
N TYR A 162 1.05 -13.01 -0.30
CA TYR A 162 1.87 -12.49 -1.40
C TYR A 162 2.22 -13.56 -2.42
N GLY A 163 2.50 -14.79 -1.99
CA GLY A 163 2.75 -15.92 -2.89
C GLY A 163 1.57 -16.28 -3.78
N GLN A 164 0.34 -15.94 -3.37
CA GLN A 164 -0.88 -16.08 -4.16
C GLN A 164 -1.14 -14.88 -5.09
N SER A 165 -0.45 -13.75 -4.90
CA SER A 165 -0.62 -12.58 -5.74
C SER A 165 -0.05 -12.81 -7.14
N THR A 166 -0.86 -12.49 -8.15
CA THR A 166 -0.46 -12.56 -9.57
C THR A 166 0.45 -11.39 -9.97
N SER A 167 0.44 -10.29 -9.22
CA SER A 167 1.18 -9.06 -9.54
C SER A 167 2.66 -9.10 -9.20
N SER A 168 3.07 -10.05 -8.36
CA SER A 168 4.41 -10.07 -7.74
C SER A 168 4.87 -11.51 -7.57
N LYS A 169 5.26 -12.15 -8.69
CA LYS A 169 5.85 -13.49 -8.60
C LYS A 169 7.28 -13.36 -8.07
N PRO A 170 7.67 -14.07 -6.99
CA PRO A 170 9.07 -14.12 -6.57
C PRO A 170 9.95 -14.56 -7.73
N LEU A 171 11.14 -13.98 -7.84
CA LEU A 171 12.15 -14.42 -8.81
C LEU A 171 12.53 -15.88 -8.55
N VAL A 172 12.54 -16.30 -7.28
CA VAL A 172 12.79 -17.69 -6.87
C VAL A 172 11.74 -18.17 -5.86
N ARG A 173 10.71 -18.88 -6.34
CA ARG A 173 9.64 -19.43 -5.49
C ARG A 173 10.15 -20.33 -4.36
N GLY A 174 11.21 -21.10 -4.61
CA GLY A 174 11.81 -22.01 -3.63
C GLY A 174 12.45 -21.28 -2.45
N LEU A 175 13.15 -20.17 -2.72
CA LEU A 175 13.82 -19.36 -1.70
C LEU A 175 12.80 -18.69 -0.77
N ASN A 176 11.71 -18.15 -1.32
CA ASN A 176 10.66 -17.54 -0.52
C ASN A 176 10.00 -18.57 0.43
N ARG A 177 9.72 -19.79 -0.05
CA ARG A 177 9.20 -20.88 0.81
C ARG A 177 10.18 -21.27 1.92
N LEU A 178 11.48 -21.31 1.64
CA LEU A 178 12.50 -21.63 2.63
C LEU A 178 12.62 -20.54 3.70
N LEU A 179 12.68 -19.26 3.28
CA LEU A 179 12.78 -18.11 4.17
C LEU A 179 11.52 -17.94 5.03
N ALA A 180 10.32 -18.09 4.44
CA ALA A 180 9.06 -18.06 5.17
C ALA A 180 9.00 -19.10 6.30
N ARG A 181 9.62 -20.26 6.09
CA ARG A 181 9.65 -21.37 7.06
C ARG A 181 10.72 -21.21 8.14
N ARG A 182 11.94 -20.79 7.77
CA ARG A 182 13.11 -20.84 8.67
C ARG A 182 13.57 -19.50 9.22
N ALA A 183 13.30 -18.40 8.53
CA ALA A 183 13.89 -17.10 8.84
C ALA A 183 12.85 -16.01 9.16
N SER A 184 11.55 -16.32 9.16
CA SER A 184 10.48 -15.33 9.33
C SER A 184 10.59 -14.54 10.63
N THR A 185 10.94 -15.20 11.75
CA THR A 185 11.17 -14.52 13.04
C THR A 185 12.37 -13.58 12.99
N MET A 186 13.50 -14.04 12.46
CA MET A 186 14.71 -13.23 12.34
C MET A 186 14.48 -12.02 11.42
N ILE A 187 13.81 -12.23 10.29
CA ILE A 187 13.44 -11.15 9.36
C ILE A 187 12.50 -10.16 10.06
N GLY A 188 11.46 -10.65 10.76
CA GLY A 188 10.53 -9.81 11.51
C GLY A 188 11.25 -8.92 12.52
N ALA A 189 12.06 -9.52 13.39
CA ALA A 189 12.85 -8.81 14.40
C ALA A 189 13.84 -7.81 13.77
N SER A 190 14.62 -8.24 12.77
CA SER A 190 15.60 -7.38 12.12
C SER A 190 14.96 -6.19 11.41
N THR A 191 13.79 -6.36 10.76
CA THR A 191 13.10 -5.22 10.15
C THR A 191 12.58 -4.23 11.18
N LEU A 192 12.06 -4.69 12.33
CA LEU A 192 11.63 -3.79 13.39
C LEU A 192 12.80 -3.06 14.06
N LEU A 193 13.90 -3.76 14.35
CA LEU A 193 15.10 -3.16 14.90
C LEU A 193 15.64 -2.09 13.95
N LEU A 194 15.68 -2.39 12.66
CA LEU A 194 16.10 -1.44 11.65
C LEU A 194 15.19 -0.20 11.62
N GLU A 195 13.90 -0.43 11.39
CA GLU A 195 12.95 0.64 11.08
C GLU A 195 12.64 1.51 12.29
N CYS A 196 12.51 0.91 13.47
CA CYS A 196 12.14 1.61 14.69
C CYS A 196 13.33 2.11 15.51
N VAL A 197 14.54 1.56 15.31
CA VAL A 197 15.71 1.90 16.14
C VAL A 197 16.86 2.42 15.29
N ALA A 198 17.43 1.58 14.42
CA ALA A 198 18.66 1.95 13.71
C ALA A 198 18.47 3.16 12.77
N VAL A 199 17.34 3.24 12.05
CA VAL A 199 17.06 4.36 11.14
C VAL A 199 16.86 5.68 11.88
N PRO A 200 16.01 5.80 12.90
CA PRO A 200 15.90 7.02 13.68
C PRO A 200 17.23 7.47 14.30
N LEU A 201 18.07 6.52 14.76
CA LEU A 201 19.39 6.83 15.31
C LEU A 201 20.34 7.50 14.30
N THR A 202 20.10 7.36 13.00
CA THR A 202 20.87 8.08 11.98
C THR A 202 20.75 9.60 12.08
N LEU A 203 19.71 10.13 12.74
CA LEU A 203 19.63 11.57 13.05
C LEU A 203 20.80 12.05 13.92
N LEU A 204 21.42 11.15 14.68
CA LEU A 204 22.46 11.46 15.66
C LEU A 204 23.85 11.02 15.18
N LEU A 205 23.93 10.26 14.09
CA LEU A 205 25.17 9.67 13.58
C LEU A 205 25.54 10.27 12.21
N PRO A 206 26.75 10.81 12.02
CA PRO A 206 27.16 11.34 10.73
C PRO A 206 27.41 10.20 9.71
N GLY A 207 27.06 10.44 8.44
CA GLY A 207 27.54 9.65 7.29
C GLY A 207 27.24 8.15 7.33
N VAL A 208 25.96 7.78 7.24
CA VAL A 208 25.53 6.40 7.54
C VAL A 208 25.46 5.51 6.29
N TRP A 209 26.58 5.35 5.59
CA TRP A 209 26.70 4.45 4.43
C TRP A 209 26.32 3.00 4.77
N GLY A 210 26.52 2.57 6.01
CA GLY A 210 26.03 1.27 6.50
C GLY A 210 24.50 1.12 6.38
N MET A 211 23.74 2.21 6.50
CA MET A 211 22.28 2.20 6.38
C MET A 211 21.81 2.21 4.93
N VAL A 212 22.57 2.86 4.05
CA VAL A 212 22.39 2.73 2.59
C VAL A 212 22.63 1.27 2.18
N GLY A 213 23.74 0.68 2.61
CA GLY A 213 24.06 -0.73 2.34
C GLY A 213 22.99 -1.69 2.85
N LEU A 214 22.45 -1.43 4.05
CA LEU A 214 21.37 -2.23 4.62
C LEU A 214 20.04 -2.08 3.87
N HIS A 215 19.66 -0.86 3.46
CA HIS A 215 18.47 -0.64 2.64
C HIS A 215 18.60 -1.24 1.24
N VAL A 216 19.78 -1.15 0.63
CA VAL A 216 20.10 -1.86 -0.61
C VAL A 216 19.97 -3.37 -0.39
N GLY A 217 20.53 -3.91 0.70
CA GLY A 217 20.43 -5.32 1.05
C GLY A 217 18.99 -5.79 1.23
N ILE A 218 18.15 -5.02 1.93
CA ILE A 218 16.72 -5.30 2.09
C ILE A 218 15.98 -5.15 0.76
N ALA A 219 16.26 -4.10 0.00
CA ALA A 219 15.65 -3.90 -1.32
C ALA A 219 15.98 -5.06 -2.24
N LEU A 220 17.21 -5.57 -2.23
CA LEU A 220 17.63 -6.75 -2.99
C LEU A 220 16.96 -8.03 -2.47
N ALA A 221 17.00 -8.28 -1.16
CA ALA A 221 16.35 -9.45 -0.54
C ALA A 221 14.84 -9.47 -0.78
N MET A 222 14.19 -8.31 -0.67
CA MET A 222 12.77 -8.16 -0.99
C MET A 222 12.53 -8.24 -2.49
N SER A 223 13.43 -7.73 -3.32
CA SER A 223 13.31 -7.86 -4.78
C SER A 223 13.42 -9.30 -5.24
N LEU A 224 14.23 -10.11 -4.57
CA LEU A 224 14.32 -11.56 -4.79
C LEU A 224 13.04 -12.29 -4.36
N ASN A 225 12.41 -11.87 -3.26
CA ASN A 225 11.28 -12.56 -2.63
C ASN A 225 9.88 -12.09 -3.07
N VAL A 226 9.74 -10.82 -3.45
CA VAL A 226 8.46 -10.17 -3.76
C VAL A 226 8.48 -9.54 -5.17
N GLY A 227 9.63 -9.56 -5.85
CA GLY A 227 9.84 -8.88 -7.13
C GLY A 227 10.40 -7.48 -6.94
N LEU A 228 10.92 -6.88 -8.00
CA LEU A 228 11.71 -5.63 -8.11
C LEU A 228 11.02 -4.31 -7.64
N VAL A 229 10.17 -4.35 -6.63
CA VAL A 229 9.23 -3.28 -6.24
C VAL A 229 9.89 -2.06 -5.58
N PHE A 230 11.16 -2.14 -5.16
CA PHE A 230 11.81 -1.10 -4.33
C PHE A 230 12.81 -0.20 -5.07
N LEU A 231 13.09 -0.48 -6.34
CA LEU A 231 14.19 0.16 -7.06
C LEU A 231 14.00 1.68 -7.23
N THR A 232 12.76 2.14 -7.41
CA THR A 232 12.42 3.56 -7.65
C THR A 232 12.63 4.45 -6.42
N THR A 233 12.57 3.90 -5.21
CA THR A 233 12.81 4.66 -3.97
C THR A 233 14.27 4.73 -3.56
N LEU A 234 15.12 3.86 -4.10
CA LEU A 234 16.51 3.76 -3.70
C LEU A 234 17.26 5.09 -3.81
N PRO A 235 17.11 5.91 -4.87
CA PRO A 235 17.77 7.21 -4.97
C PRO A 235 17.40 8.17 -3.84
N THR A 236 16.16 8.10 -3.35
CA THR A 236 15.72 8.89 -2.18
C THR A 236 16.47 8.48 -0.92
N TYR A 237 16.65 7.18 -0.68
CA TYR A 237 17.38 6.70 0.49
C TYR A 237 18.88 6.98 0.38
N VAL A 238 19.48 6.72 -0.80
CA VAL A 238 20.90 7.02 -1.04
C VAL A 238 21.17 8.50 -0.81
N HIS A 239 20.36 9.38 -1.40
CA HIS A 239 20.50 10.81 -1.22
C HIS A 239 20.23 11.23 0.23
N GLY A 240 19.12 10.82 0.85
CA GLY A 240 18.79 11.20 2.22
C GLY A 240 19.84 10.75 3.25
N PHE A 241 20.31 9.51 3.19
CA PHE A 241 21.29 8.99 4.16
C PHE A 241 22.74 9.43 3.88
N SER A 242 23.01 10.09 2.76
CA SER A 242 24.30 10.72 2.47
C SER A 242 24.42 12.13 3.07
N CYS A 243 23.44 12.56 3.89
CA CYS A 243 23.39 13.92 4.40
C CYS A 243 24.56 14.27 5.34
N ASP A 244 25.30 15.32 4.96
CA ASP A 244 26.43 15.85 5.75
C ASP A 244 26.02 16.96 6.74
N ALA A 245 24.70 17.19 6.93
CA ALA A 245 24.23 18.22 7.85
C ALA A 245 24.66 17.90 9.28
N ARG A 246 25.41 18.81 9.92
CA ARG A 246 25.86 18.64 11.30
C ARG A 246 24.67 18.62 12.25
N VAL A 247 24.69 17.70 13.22
CA VAL A 247 23.68 17.64 14.28
C VAL A 247 23.54 19.02 14.94
N GLY A 248 22.31 19.53 15.02
CA GLY A 248 22.03 20.85 15.58
C GLY A 248 22.22 22.03 14.61
N SER A 249 22.59 21.82 13.35
CA SER A 249 22.59 22.90 12.34
C SER A 249 21.16 23.33 11.97
N ALA A 250 21.01 24.45 11.24
CA ALA A 250 19.70 24.92 10.78
C ALA A 250 19.07 23.93 9.80
N GLU A 251 19.87 23.37 8.90
CA GLU A 251 19.49 22.33 7.94
C GLU A 251 19.09 21.06 8.67
N TRP A 252 19.90 20.63 9.65
CA TRP A 252 19.56 19.47 10.48
C TRP A 252 18.23 19.69 11.17
N ARG A 253 17.97 20.85 11.79
CA ARG A 253 16.68 21.14 12.44
C ARG A 253 15.49 21.18 11.47
N ALA A 254 15.71 21.43 10.19
CA ALA A 254 14.66 21.36 9.17
C ALA A 254 14.22 19.91 8.89
N SER A 255 15.09 18.92 9.10
CA SER A 255 14.83 17.49 8.87
C SER A 255 13.82 16.88 9.87
N PRO A 256 13.95 17.07 11.21
CA PRO A 256 12.98 16.60 12.20
C PRO A 256 11.60 17.21 12.04
N ARG A 257 11.43 18.45 11.54
CA ARG A 257 10.10 19.02 11.34
C ARG A 257 9.31 18.32 10.23
N ALA A 258 10.01 17.72 9.26
CA ALA A 258 9.40 16.82 8.28
C ALA A 258 9.19 15.39 8.86
N ALA A 259 10.06 14.95 9.78
CA ALA A 259 10.00 13.59 10.37
C ALA A 259 9.10 13.45 11.61
N GLN A 260 8.86 14.52 12.38
CA GLN A 260 8.13 14.50 13.65
C GLN A 260 6.61 14.54 13.42
N ALA A 261 5.89 13.44 13.66
CA ALA A 261 5.65 12.75 14.94
C ALA A 261 4.47 13.28 15.78
N ARG A 262 3.72 14.33 15.37
CA ARG A 262 2.44 14.63 16.05
C ARG A 262 1.35 13.57 15.82
N LYS A 263 1.40 12.83 14.69
CA LYS A 263 0.46 11.72 14.42
C LYS A 263 0.92 10.36 14.97
N VAL A 264 2.23 10.16 15.09
CA VAL A 264 2.83 8.86 15.43
C VAL A 264 2.55 8.46 16.88
N LEU A 265 2.57 9.41 17.82
CA LEU A 265 2.27 9.16 19.24
C LEU A 265 0.77 9.00 19.53
N GLY A 266 -0.10 9.65 18.75
CA GLY A 266 -1.56 9.56 18.93
C GLY A 266 -2.17 8.23 18.47
N LEU A 267 -1.42 7.42 17.73
CA LEU A 267 -1.90 6.21 17.07
C LEU A 267 -1.49 4.89 17.76
N MET A 268 -0.71 4.94 18.86
CA MET A 268 -0.25 3.73 19.56
C MET A 268 -1.31 3.00 20.42
N ARG A 269 -2.59 3.31 20.27
CA ARG A 269 -3.68 2.60 20.96
C ARG A 269 -4.35 1.61 19.99
N GLY A 270 -3.86 0.37 19.97
CA GLY A 270 -4.57 -0.76 19.38
C GLY A 270 -3.64 -1.79 18.76
N GLY A 271 -3.56 -2.98 19.36
CA GLY A 271 -2.96 -4.15 18.73
C GLY A 271 -4.02 -4.85 17.85
N MET A 272 -3.84 -4.84 16.54
CA MET A 272 -4.81 -5.40 15.58
C MET A 272 -4.40 -6.75 14.97
N GLY A 273 -3.31 -7.37 15.43
CA GLY A 273 -2.64 -8.46 14.70
C GLY A 273 -3.53 -9.66 14.37
N SER A 274 -4.28 -10.16 15.36
CA SER A 274 -5.22 -11.26 15.18
C SER A 274 -6.42 -10.87 14.30
N LYS A 275 -6.90 -9.63 14.42
CA LYS A 275 -8.01 -9.09 13.61
C LYS A 275 -7.58 -8.96 12.14
N ALA A 276 -6.39 -8.42 11.87
CA ALA A 276 -5.85 -8.25 10.51
C ALA A 276 -5.66 -9.59 9.78
N GLU A 277 -5.12 -10.61 10.48
CA GLU A 277 -4.98 -11.96 9.91
C GLU A 277 -6.36 -12.55 9.55
N ARG A 278 -7.33 -12.40 10.45
CA ARG A 278 -8.70 -12.89 10.24
C ARG A 278 -9.39 -12.19 9.08
N ILE A 279 -9.24 -10.87 8.98
CA ILE A 279 -9.73 -10.08 7.84
C ILE A 279 -9.15 -10.62 6.55
N ALA A 280 -7.82 -10.76 6.47
CA ALA A 280 -7.16 -11.29 5.28
C ALA A 280 -7.66 -12.69 4.90
N ARG A 281 -7.84 -13.59 5.87
CA ARG A 281 -8.38 -14.94 5.63
C ARG A 281 -9.79 -14.90 5.07
N LEU A 282 -10.71 -14.21 5.74
CA LEU A 282 -12.13 -14.17 5.36
C LEU A 282 -12.38 -13.53 3.99
N THR A 283 -11.52 -12.58 3.62
CA THR A 283 -11.80 -11.70 2.50
C THR A 283 -10.90 -11.91 1.29
N MET A 284 -9.71 -12.51 1.48
CA MET A 284 -8.72 -12.69 0.42
C MET A 284 -8.41 -14.16 0.12
N THR A 285 -8.74 -15.11 1.00
CA THR A 285 -8.40 -16.52 0.81
C THR A 285 -9.56 -17.35 0.29
N GLY A 286 -9.29 -18.33 -0.57
CA GLY A 286 -10.30 -19.23 -1.14
C GLY A 286 -11.09 -18.62 -2.31
N ARG A 287 -12.39 -18.92 -2.37
CA ARG A 287 -13.34 -18.47 -3.41
C ARG A 287 -14.20 -17.28 -2.95
N THR A 288 -14.24 -17.00 -1.65
CA THR A 288 -14.99 -15.86 -1.11
C THR A 288 -14.23 -14.55 -1.33
N ARG A 289 -14.93 -13.48 -1.74
CA ARG A 289 -14.39 -12.15 -1.97
C ARG A 289 -15.32 -11.07 -1.45
N LEU A 290 -14.75 -10.00 -0.91
CA LEU A 290 -15.46 -8.74 -0.74
C LEU A 290 -15.35 -7.95 -2.04
N VAL A 291 -16.48 -7.51 -2.54
CA VAL A 291 -16.55 -6.79 -3.80
C VAL A 291 -17.41 -5.55 -3.71
N LEU A 292 -17.08 -4.55 -4.53
CA LEU A 292 -17.75 -3.26 -4.55
C LEU A 292 -18.47 -3.03 -5.88
N ALA A 293 -19.58 -2.31 -5.86
CA ALA A 293 -20.35 -1.96 -7.05
C ALA A 293 -20.86 -0.51 -7.00
N THR A 294 -21.12 0.06 -8.18
CA THR A 294 -21.91 1.29 -8.30
C THR A 294 -23.37 1.01 -7.95
N ARG A 295 -24.13 2.07 -7.66
CA ARG A 295 -25.56 1.92 -7.37
C ARG A 295 -26.34 1.31 -8.53
N GLU A 296 -25.98 1.64 -9.77
CA GLU A 296 -26.67 1.09 -10.94
C GLU A 296 -26.31 -0.39 -11.18
N ALA A 297 -25.05 -0.78 -11.01
CA ALA A 297 -24.64 -2.17 -11.13
C ALA A 297 -25.30 -3.06 -10.06
N ALA A 298 -25.55 -2.50 -8.87
CA ALA A 298 -26.23 -3.18 -7.78
C ALA A 298 -27.74 -3.42 -8.00
N GLN A 299 -28.37 -2.74 -8.96
CA GLN A 299 -29.79 -2.98 -9.31
C GLN A 299 -29.97 -4.21 -10.19
N GLN A 300 -28.88 -4.81 -10.65
CA GLN A 300 -28.87 -5.97 -11.53
C GLN A 300 -28.46 -7.22 -10.76
N ASP A 301 -28.77 -8.40 -11.31
CA ASP A 301 -28.27 -9.65 -10.73
C ASP A 301 -26.73 -9.69 -10.81
N LEU A 302 -26.10 -9.91 -9.67
CA LEU A 302 -24.65 -10.02 -9.56
C LEU A 302 -24.14 -11.41 -9.94
N VAL A 303 -25.01 -12.43 -9.97
CA VAL A 303 -24.60 -13.79 -10.29
C VAL A 303 -24.27 -13.92 -11.78
N GLY A 304 -23.15 -14.56 -12.08
CA GLY A 304 -22.61 -14.70 -13.45
C GLY A 304 -21.79 -13.49 -13.92
N THR A 305 -21.86 -12.39 -13.18
CA THR A 305 -21.13 -11.14 -13.45
C THR A 305 -19.63 -11.33 -13.23
N ARG A 306 -18.81 -10.79 -14.14
CA ARG A 306 -17.35 -10.88 -14.00
C ARG A 306 -16.88 -10.03 -12.82
N SER A 307 -16.12 -10.66 -11.92
CA SER A 307 -15.35 -9.93 -10.93
C SER A 307 -14.16 -9.30 -11.63
N GLY A 308 -14.10 -7.97 -11.63
CA GLY A 308 -12.96 -7.19 -12.07
C GLY A 308 -11.80 -7.39 -11.09
N ALA A 309 -11.18 -8.57 -11.13
CA ALA A 309 -9.95 -8.85 -10.41
C ALA A 309 -8.88 -7.83 -10.81
N PHE A 310 -7.94 -7.57 -9.91
CA PHE A 310 -6.83 -6.64 -10.11
C PHE A 310 -6.12 -6.91 -11.46
N GLY A 311 -6.31 -6.02 -12.44
CA GLY A 311 -5.67 -6.10 -13.76
C GLY A 311 -6.52 -6.66 -14.92
N ALA A 312 -7.81 -6.99 -14.72
CA ALA A 312 -8.73 -7.29 -15.82
C ALA A 312 -9.17 -5.97 -16.49
N LYS A 313 -8.77 -5.76 -17.75
CA LYS A 313 -9.07 -4.55 -18.54
C LYS A 313 -10.48 -4.56 -19.17
N ASP A 314 -11.15 -5.71 -19.19
CA ASP A 314 -12.21 -5.97 -20.16
C ASP A 314 -13.57 -6.31 -19.53
N ALA A 315 -13.86 -5.77 -18.34
CA ALA A 315 -15.23 -5.77 -17.86
C ALA A 315 -15.99 -4.66 -18.61
N PRO A 316 -17.03 -4.98 -19.41
CA PRO A 316 -17.84 -3.95 -20.06
C PRO A 316 -18.41 -2.99 -19.01
N ALA A 317 -18.43 -1.69 -19.35
CA ALA A 317 -18.91 -0.63 -18.47
C ALA A 317 -20.33 -0.94 -17.97
N GLY A 318 -20.56 -0.82 -16.66
CA GLY A 318 -21.89 -0.95 -16.05
C GLY A 318 -22.22 -2.31 -15.41
N HIS A 319 -21.35 -3.32 -15.55
CA HIS A 319 -21.57 -4.67 -14.99
C HIS A 319 -20.34 -5.19 -14.22
N ALA A 320 -19.50 -4.32 -13.67
CA ALA A 320 -18.27 -4.76 -13.02
C ALA A 320 -18.43 -4.77 -11.50
N VAL A 321 -18.06 -5.90 -10.92
CA VAL A 321 -17.95 -6.10 -9.47
C VAL A 321 -16.47 -6.03 -9.12
N HIS A 322 -16.05 -5.12 -8.25
CA HIS A 322 -14.63 -4.79 -8.09
C HIS A 322 -14.01 -5.41 -6.84
N ASP A 323 -13.00 -6.27 -7.04
CA ASP A 323 -12.14 -6.75 -5.95
C ASP A 323 -11.17 -5.62 -5.53
N SER A 324 -11.64 -4.80 -4.60
CA SER A 324 -10.92 -3.63 -4.09
C SER A 324 -10.72 -3.71 -2.58
N ILE A 325 -10.69 -4.90 -2.00
CA ILE A 325 -10.67 -4.99 -0.55
C ILE A 325 -9.42 -4.37 0.05
N LEU A 326 -8.22 -4.64 -0.48
CA LEU A 326 -7.00 -4.00 0.04
C LEU A 326 -7.09 -2.47 -0.01
N ARG A 327 -7.87 -1.92 -0.95
CA ARG A 327 -8.13 -0.49 -1.10
C ARG A 327 -9.12 0.00 -0.06
N ALA A 328 -10.31 -0.60 0.00
CA ALA A 328 -11.34 -0.23 0.95
C ALA A 328 -10.83 -0.39 2.37
N THR A 329 -10.35 -1.58 2.72
CA THR A 329 -9.86 -1.97 4.05
C THR A 329 -8.65 -1.16 4.49
N GLY A 330 -7.69 -0.87 3.61
CA GLY A 330 -6.53 -0.03 3.95
C GLY A 330 -6.90 1.40 4.35
N PHE A 331 -7.89 2.01 3.69
CA PHE A 331 -8.37 3.36 4.02
C PHE A 331 -9.34 3.38 5.21
N THR A 332 -10.08 2.30 5.46
CA THR A 332 -11.23 2.30 6.37
C THR A 332 -11.00 1.61 7.71
N LEU A 333 -10.08 0.63 7.79
CA LEU A 333 -9.80 -0.06 9.06
C LEU A 333 -9.32 0.88 10.15
N LEU A 334 -8.54 1.91 9.77
CA LEU A 334 -7.92 2.84 10.71
C LEU A 334 -8.71 4.14 10.90
N HIS A 335 -9.49 4.58 9.90
CA HIS A 335 -10.12 5.90 9.93
C HIS A 335 -11.56 5.92 10.44
N ASP A 336 -12.30 4.81 10.33
CA ASP A 336 -13.72 4.75 10.73
C ASP A 336 -14.04 3.55 11.63
N ASN A 337 -13.01 3.01 12.30
CA ASN A 337 -13.13 1.86 13.20
C ASN A 337 -13.88 0.68 12.55
N LEU A 338 -13.70 0.45 11.24
CA LEU A 338 -14.24 -0.76 10.60
C LEU A 338 -13.65 -2.02 11.24
N VAL A 339 -12.48 -1.91 11.90
CA VAL A 339 -11.89 -2.98 12.67
C VAL A 339 -12.83 -3.51 13.78
N ASP A 340 -13.65 -2.65 14.39
CA ASP A 340 -14.61 -3.05 15.44
C ASP A 340 -15.79 -3.86 14.86
N ALA A 341 -16.00 -3.81 13.55
CA ALA A 341 -17.00 -4.65 12.88
C ALA A 341 -16.60 -6.13 12.87
N PHE A 342 -15.30 -6.41 13.04
CA PHE A 342 -14.76 -7.78 13.11
C PHE A 342 -14.76 -8.35 14.53
N ASP A 343 -15.28 -7.61 15.52
CA ASP A 343 -15.50 -8.16 16.85
C ASP A 343 -16.70 -9.11 16.82
N LEU A 344 -16.37 -10.40 16.78
CA LEU A 344 -17.34 -11.46 16.99
C LEU A 344 -17.61 -11.63 18.49
N PRO A 345 -18.87 -11.80 18.90
CA PRO A 345 -19.22 -12.26 20.24
C PRO A 345 -18.59 -13.63 20.59
N ALA A 346 -18.11 -14.38 19.61
CA ALA A 346 -17.61 -15.75 19.78
C ALA A 346 -16.37 -15.88 20.68
N ASP A 347 -15.56 -14.83 20.86
CA ASP A 347 -14.44 -14.87 21.82
C ASP A 347 -14.91 -14.79 23.28
N ALA A 348 -16.15 -14.35 23.53
CA ALA A 348 -16.80 -14.39 24.83
C ALA A 348 -17.54 -15.73 25.06
N ALA A 349 -18.15 -16.31 24.01
CA ALA A 349 -18.85 -17.59 24.11
C ALA A 349 -17.90 -18.81 24.19
N ALA A 350 -16.72 -18.75 23.55
CA ALA A 350 -15.69 -19.79 23.66
C ALA A 350 -14.94 -19.76 25.01
N ARG A 351 -15.09 -18.70 25.79
CA ARG A 351 -14.64 -18.61 27.20
C ARG A 351 -15.80 -18.81 28.16
N GLY A 352 -16.64 -19.82 27.88
CA GLY A 352 -17.65 -20.28 28.84
C GLY A 352 -17.00 -20.49 30.20
N ALA A 353 -17.65 -19.97 31.24
CA ALA A 353 -17.17 -20.02 32.62
C ALA A 353 -17.01 -21.46 33.16
N ASP A 354 -17.62 -22.44 32.49
CA ASP A 354 -17.58 -23.86 32.87
C ASP A 354 -17.16 -24.68 31.65
N GLY A 355 -16.04 -25.38 31.73
CA GLY A 355 -15.35 -26.09 30.64
C GLY A 355 -16.07 -27.31 30.04
N GLY A 356 -17.36 -27.23 29.77
CA GLY A 356 -18.14 -28.26 29.07
C GLY A 356 -18.07 -28.11 27.55
N ALA A 357 -17.61 -29.16 26.85
CA ALA A 357 -17.63 -29.21 25.40
C ALA A 357 -19.08 -29.29 24.88
N ALA A 358 -19.52 -28.25 24.17
CA ALA A 358 -20.77 -28.28 23.42
C ALA A 358 -20.66 -29.22 22.19
N PRO A 359 -21.77 -29.80 21.70
CA PRO A 359 -21.75 -30.69 20.55
C PRO A 359 -21.39 -29.94 19.25
N ALA A 360 -20.29 -30.38 18.62
CA ALA A 360 -19.61 -29.74 17.49
C ALA A 360 -20.49 -29.31 16.30
N ALA A 361 -21.64 -29.95 16.06
CA ALA A 361 -22.57 -29.58 14.98
C ALA A 361 -23.42 -28.33 15.31
N LYS A 362 -23.80 -28.16 16.58
CA LYS A 362 -24.52 -26.96 17.05
C LYS A 362 -23.58 -25.75 17.05
N ASP A 363 -22.30 -26.00 17.29
CA ASP A 363 -21.23 -25.00 17.21
C ASP A 363 -20.92 -24.58 15.76
N ALA A 364 -21.03 -25.49 14.79
CA ALA A 364 -20.77 -25.17 13.39
C ALA A 364 -21.81 -24.22 12.79
N ALA A 365 -23.10 -24.52 12.97
CA ALA A 365 -24.19 -23.65 12.49
C ALA A 365 -24.21 -22.30 13.22
N ALA A 366 -23.99 -22.31 14.55
CA ALA A 366 -23.87 -21.07 15.32
C ALA A 366 -22.68 -20.22 14.87
N ARG A 367 -21.55 -20.85 14.54
CA ARG A 367 -20.37 -20.17 14.00
C ARG A 367 -20.62 -19.58 12.61
N GLU A 368 -21.24 -20.33 11.72
CA GLU A 368 -21.60 -19.83 10.38
C GLU A 368 -22.56 -18.63 10.47
N ALA A 369 -23.59 -18.73 11.31
CA ALA A 369 -24.50 -17.62 11.57
C ALA A 369 -23.78 -16.38 12.14
N ALA A 370 -22.85 -16.59 13.09
CA ALA A 370 -22.05 -15.51 13.66
C ALA A 370 -21.13 -14.85 12.63
N GLU A 371 -20.50 -15.64 11.75
CA GLU A 371 -19.67 -15.14 10.66
C GLU A 371 -20.50 -14.34 9.65
N LEU A 372 -21.69 -14.82 9.27
CA LEU A 372 -22.60 -14.11 8.38
C LEU A 372 -23.07 -12.78 8.99
N GLU A 373 -23.40 -12.77 10.27
CA GLU A 373 -23.80 -11.55 10.98
C GLU A 373 -22.66 -10.52 11.06
N MET A 374 -21.42 -10.98 11.27
CA MET A 374 -20.25 -10.10 11.19
C MET A 374 -20.04 -9.57 9.78
N MET A 375 -20.21 -10.41 8.74
CA MET A 375 -20.13 -9.97 7.35
C MET A 375 -21.15 -8.85 7.08
N ARG A 376 -22.43 -9.02 7.48
CA ARG A 376 -23.46 -7.99 7.33
C ARG A 376 -23.11 -6.69 8.05
N ARG A 377 -22.68 -6.77 9.32
CA ARG A 377 -22.25 -5.60 10.10
C ARG A 377 -21.10 -4.84 9.45
N LEU A 378 -20.14 -5.56 8.87
CA LEU A 378 -19.06 -4.97 8.09
C LEU A 378 -19.60 -4.27 6.84
N LEU A 379 -20.44 -4.95 6.05
CA LEU A 379 -21.02 -4.39 4.82
C LEU A 379 -21.81 -3.11 5.11
N MET A 380 -22.68 -3.10 6.12
CA MET A 380 -23.43 -1.90 6.52
C MET A 380 -22.54 -0.71 6.88
N ARG A 381 -21.43 -0.95 7.60
CA ARG A 381 -20.49 0.13 7.93
C ARG A 381 -19.71 0.60 6.70
N LEU A 382 -19.29 -0.34 5.85
CA LEU A 382 -18.57 -0.03 4.62
C LEU A 382 -19.44 0.75 3.63
N GLU A 383 -20.69 0.36 3.41
CA GLU A 383 -21.62 1.09 2.52
C GLU A 383 -21.90 2.50 3.04
N ARG A 384 -22.11 2.68 4.36
CA ARG A 384 -22.23 4.02 4.95
C ARG A 384 -20.99 4.88 4.69
N TRP A 385 -19.81 4.29 4.84
CA TRP A 385 -18.55 4.97 4.54
C TRP A 385 -18.44 5.34 3.05
N LEU A 386 -18.74 4.40 2.16
CA LEU A 386 -18.71 4.60 0.71
C LEU A 386 -19.64 5.74 0.28
N ALA A 387 -20.88 5.74 0.78
CA ALA A 387 -21.88 6.75 0.50
C ALA A 387 -21.47 8.15 0.99
N ARG A 388 -20.82 8.23 2.17
CA ARG A 388 -20.34 9.47 2.78
C ARG A 388 -19.11 10.02 2.07
N GLU A 389 -18.08 9.21 1.90
CA GLU A 389 -16.77 9.66 1.42
C GLU A 389 -16.71 9.79 -0.10
N ARG A 390 -17.36 8.89 -0.84
CA ARG A 390 -17.34 8.86 -2.31
C ARG A 390 -15.91 8.98 -2.88
N ARG A 391 -14.98 8.23 -2.28
CA ARG A 391 -13.56 8.25 -2.62
C ARG A 391 -13.14 7.12 -3.53
N LEU A 392 -13.87 6.02 -3.56
CA LEU A 392 -13.60 4.91 -4.48
C LEU A 392 -14.52 5.06 -5.69
N LEU A 393 -13.91 5.16 -6.87
CA LEU A 393 -14.61 5.37 -8.13
C LEU A 393 -14.37 4.17 -9.06
N GLU A 394 -15.40 3.78 -9.82
CA GLU A 394 -15.22 2.88 -10.96
C GLU A 394 -14.39 3.60 -12.04
N ALA A 395 -13.34 2.95 -12.53
CA ALA A 395 -12.39 3.59 -13.44
C ALA A 395 -12.95 3.93 -14.83
N SER A 396 -13.91 3.13 -15.32
CA SER A 396 -14.52 3.29 -16.65
C SER A 396 -15.54 4.43 -16.68
N SER A 397 -16.33 4.60 -15.60
CA SER A 397 -17.43 5.56 -15.53
C SER A 397 -17.15 6.77 -14.63
N ALA A 398 -16.08 6.71 -13.84
CA ALA A 398 -15.77 7.64 -12.74
C ALA A 398 -16.90 7.76 -11.69
N ARG A 399 -17.86 6.84 -11.66
CA ARG A 399 -18.96 6.85 -10.69
C ARG A 399 -18.49 6.33 -9.33
N PRO A 400 -19.00 6.87 -8.21
CA PRO A 400 -18.72 6.32 -6.90
C PRO A 400 -19.17 4.86 -6.77
N LEU A 401 -18.36 4.07 -6.10
CA LEU A 401 -18.76 2.77 -5.59
C LEU A 401 -19.54 2.99 -4.30
N GLU A 402 -20.75 2.47 -4.21
CA GLU A 402 -21.69 2.74 -3.11
C GLU A 402 -22.17 1.47 -2.42
N ARG A 403 -22.03 0.31 -3.06
CA ARG A 403 -22.51 -0.97 -2.57
C ARG A 403 -21.38 -1.95 -2.36
N ALA A 404 -21.54 -2.84 -1.37
CA ALA A 404 -20.55 -3.85 -1.02
C ALA A 404 -21.21 -5.21 -0.77
N TYR A 405 -20.55 -6.28 -1.20
CA TYR A 405 -21.06 -7.65 -1.11
C TYR A 405 -19.96 -8.61 -0.71
N PHE A 406 -20.31 -9.64 0.04
CA PHE A 406 -19.51 -10.87 0.08
C PHE A 406 -20.02 -11.83 -0.97
N VAL A 407 -19.16 -12.25 -1.89
CA VAL A 407 -19.49 -13.15 -2.99
C VAL A 407 -18.62 -14.39 -2.97
N LEU A 408 -19.16 -15.50 -3.43
CA LEU A 408 -18.41 -16.69 -3.80
C LEU A 408 -18.11 -16.61 -5.29
N LEU A 409 -16.84 -16.76 -5.66
CA LEU A 409 -16.44 -16.86 -7.05
C LEU A 409 -16.51 -18.31 -7.55
N ASP A 410 -16.70 -18.46 -8.87
CA ASP A 410 -16.67 -19.72 -9.59
C ASP A 410 -15.27 -20.39 -9.58
N GLY A 411 -15.12 -21.48 -10.34
CA GLY A 411 -13.92 -22.34 -10.30
C GLY A 411 -12.67 -21.65 -10.81
N ASP A 412 -12.84 -20.81 -11.83
CA ASP A 412 -11.77 -20.04 -12.45
C ASP A 412 -11.52 -18.69 -11.72
N LYS A 413 -12.37 -18.35 -10.73
CA LYS A 413 -12.33 -17.13 -9.94
C LYS A 413 -12.54 -15.86 -10.78
N THR A 414 -13.28 -15.95 -11.88
CA THR A 414 -13.53 -14.82 -12.76
C THR A 414 -14.95 -14.30 -12.66
N ARG A 415 -15.90 -15.11 -12.18
CA ARG A 415 -17.32 -14.71 -12.05
C ARG A 415 -17.85 -14.96 -10.66
N VAL A 416 -18.85 -14.16 -10.30
CA VAL A 416 -19.65 -14.36 -9.09
C VAL A 416 -20.53 -15.59 -9.29
N ALA A 417 -20.31 -16.63 -8.51
CA ALA A 417 -21.14 -17.82 -8.47
C ALA A 417 -22.35 -17.65 -7.52
N LYS A 418 -22.16 -16.91 -6.41
CA LYS A 418 -23.21 -16.70 -5.40
C LYS A 418 -22.93 -15.43 -4.60
N VAL A 419 -23.98 -14.70 -4.20
CA VAL A 419 -23.89 -13.66 -3.17
C VAL A 419 -24.09 -14.34 -1.80
N LEU A 420 -23.10 -14.20 -0.92
CA LEU A 420 -23.10 -14.80 0.42
C LEU A 420 -23.74 -13.87 1.45
N ALA A 421 -23.44 -12.57 1.36
CA ALA A 421 -24.03 -11.54 2.20
C ALA A 421 -24.09 -10.21 1.45
N ASP A 422 -25.14 -9.45 1.73
CA ASP A 422 -25.32 -8.03 1.41
C ASP A 422 -25.59 -7.24 2.70
N ALA A 423 -25.65 -5.92 2.60
CA ALA A 423 -25.90 -5.04 3.74
C ALA A 423 -27.40 -4.93 4.11
N ALA A 424 -28.30 -5.51 3.32
CA ALA A 424 -29.74 -5.31 3.38
C ALA A 424 -30.46 -6.29 4.31
#